data_AF-B3DV55-F1
#
_entry.id   AF-B3DV55-F1
#
_cell.length_a   1.000
_cell.length_b   1.000
_cell.length_c   1.000
_cell.angle_alpha   90.00
_cell.angle_beta   90.00
_cell.angle_gamma   90.00
#
_symmetry.space_group_name_H-M   'P 1'
#
loop_
_entity.id
_entity.type
_entity.pdbx_description
1 polymer ?
#
loop_
_entity_poly.entity_id
_entity_poly.type
_entity_poly.pdbx_seq_one_letter_code
_entity_poly.pdbx_strand_id
1 'polypeptide(L)'
;MRFRGKYDFSSLFLFFYSCFQPLTQPIESSFHKVRLDDYAQPVLYSPQEKPGSRQTHVLFSRCYEVQTQNYEHLERGGPLFEEDPRYPALWMKCWVDGQNVPIIRKPVSEWDWSYVKTKYPCSFFWAADIPWPRNKRVQVVLQGEFLVPSHPGKKDSFEYIDNVGVAGSGSAPYEEISFTFDLSAIAQSIPGIGKIDSSLFWWWLCDSFFLIHPRGYRIKNGKVRWSFEKVWKLDEKFRVEWYAWYRE
;
A
#
# COMPACT_ATOMS: atom_id res chain seq x y z
N MET A 1 -1.81 73.87 -4.74
CA MET A 1 -0.85 73.21 -5.65
C MET A 1 -1.10 71.70 -5.61
N ARG A 2 -1.41 71.09 -6.77
CA ARG A 2 -1.39 69.63 -6.99
C ARG A 2 0.06 69.15 -7.13
N PHE A 3 0.36 67.90 -6.74
CA PHE A 3 1.07 66.83 -7.48
C PHE A 3 1.30 65.66 -6.48
N ARG A 4 0.54 64.56 -6.55
CA ARG A 4 0.78 63.28 -7.27
C ARG A 4 1.93 62.41 -6.71
N GLY A 5 1.52 61.29 -6.08
CA GLY A 5 1.87 59.91 -6.47
C GLY A 5 3.27 59.38 -6.15
N LYS A 6 3.34 58.26 -5.41
CA LYS A 6 3.62 56.91 -5.92
C LYS A 6 3.61 55.91 -4.76
N TYR A 7 2.76 54.90 -4.84
CA TYR A 7 2.89 53.67 -4.07
C TYR A 7 3.82 52.76 -4.86
N ASP A 8 4.93 52.34 -4.27
CA ASP A 8 5.78 51.28 -4.83
C ASP A 8 5.41 49.94 -4.18
N PHE A 9 4.96 49.04 -5.06
CA PHE A 9 4.76 47.62 -4.86
C PHE A 9 6.08 46.92 -5.23
N SER A 10 6.87 46.41 -4.29
CA SER A 10 7.84 45.33 -4.54
C SER A 10 8.51 44.80 -3.27
N SER A 11 8.80 43.49 -3.26
CA SER A 11 9.62 42.72 -2.29
C SER A 11 8.91 42.36 -0.97
N LEU A 12 8.14 41.27 -0.88
CA LEU A 12 8.47 39.85 -1.04
C LEU A 12 9.64 39.36 -0.15
N PHE A 13 9.28 38.40 0.71
CA PHE A 13 10.06 37.28 1.23
C PHE A 13 10.89 37.43 2.52
N LEU A 14 10.60 36.46 3.41
CA LEU A 14 11.42 35.85 4.47
C LEU A 14 11.51 36.63 5.78
N PHE A 15 10.85 36.12 6.82
CA PHE A 15 11.48 35.69 8.08
C PHE A 15 10.40 35.15 9.04
N PHE A 16 10.09 33.85 8.93
CA PHE A 16 9.60 33.06 10.06
C PHE A 16 10.32 31.71 10.03
N TYR A 17 11.61 31.77 10.39
CA TYR A 17 12.31 30.63 10.95
C TYR A 17 12.03 30.60 12.46
N SER A 18 12.13 29.41 13.05
CA SER A 18 12.05 29.05 14.47
C SER A 18 10.65 28.96 15.08
N CYS A 19 10.12 27.73 15.14
CA CYS A 19 9.88 27.00 16.40
C CYS A 19 9.06 25.72 16.14
N PHE A 20 9.70 24.68 15.61
CA PHE A 20 9.23 23.30 15.78
C PHE A 20 10.46 22.41 15.93
N GLN A 21 10.89 22.18 17.18
CA GLN A 21 11.72 21.02 17.50
C GLN A 21 10.78 19.81 17.60
N PRO A 22 10.92 18.77 16.76
CA PRO A 22 10.26 17.52 17.05
C PRO A 22 10.97 16.86 18.23
N LEU A 23 10.22 16.62 19.31
CA LEU A 23 10.63 15.82 20.46
C LEU A 23 11.07 14.44 19.95
N THR A 24 12.39 14.25 19.81
CA THR A 24 12.98 13.00 19.36
C THR A 24 13.16 12.13 20.58
N GLN A 25 12.27 11.17 20.81
CA GLN A 25 12.55 10.05 21.71
C GLN A 25 13.13 8.88 20.88
N PRO A 26 14.17 8.20 21.37
CA PRO A 26 14.83 7.15 20.61
C PRO A 26 14.03 5.85 20.77
N ILE A 27 13.43 5.37 19.70
CA ILE A 27 13.20 3.93 19.55
C ILE A 27 14.18 3.49 18.48
N GLU A 28 15.29 2.91 18.94
CA GLU A 28 16.21 2.15 18.11
C GLU A 28 15.45 0.97 17.50
N SER A 29 14.97 1.15 16.28
CA SER A 29 14.92 0.04 15.32
C SER A 29 15.73 0.47 14.10
N SER A 30 16.66 -0.39 13.72
CA SER A 30 17.60 -0.21 12.62
C SER A 30 16.85 -0.11 11.30
N PHE A 31 16.35 1.08 10.98
CA PHE A 31 15.71 1.37 9.70
C PHE A 31 16.79 1.65 8.65
N HIS A 32 17.14 0.66 7.82
CA HIS A 32 18.03 0.89 6.70
C HIS A 32 17.30 1.19 5.38
N LYS A 33 18.03 1.85 4.48
CA LYS A 33 17.56 2.40 3.19
C LYS A 33 17.44 1.28 2.16
N VAL A 34 16.25 0.70 2.00
CA VAL A 34 15.90 0.00 0.75
C VAL A 34 15.26 1.02 -0.19
N ARG A 35 15.74 1.08 -1.45
CA ARG A 35 15.25 2.02 -2.46
C ARG A 35 13.79 1.71 -2.77
N LEU A 36 12.96 2.74 -2.69
CA LEU A 36 11.52 2.66 -2.96
C LEU A 36 11.20 2.37 -4.44
N ASP A 37 12.20 2.45 -5.31
CA ASP A 37 12.06 2.49 -6.77
C ASP A 37 12.24 1.09 -7.40
N ASP A 38 12.71 0.07 -6.66
CA ASP A 38 13.06 -1.25 -7.21
C ASP A 38 11.84 -2.18 -7.45
N TYR A 39 10.67 -1.81 -6.92
CA TYR A 39 9.46 -2.68 -6.93
C TYR A 39 8.31 -2.13 -7.76
N ALA A 40 8.49 -0.94 -8.36
CA ALA A 40 7.46 -0.31 -9.14
C ALA A 40 7.60 -0.72 -10.61
N GLN A 41 6.96 -1.83 -11.01
CA GLN A 41 6.57 -1.92 -12.42
C GLN A 41 5.47 -0.87 -12.66
N PRO A 42 5.66 0.09 -13.58
CA PRO A 42 4.67 1.11 -13.86
C PRO A 42 3.47 0.44 -14.50
N VAL A 43 2.40 0.22 -13.73
CA VAL A 43 1.09 -0.07 -14.29
C VAL A 43 0.54 1.29 -14.74
N LEU A 44 0.52 1.49 -16.06
CA LEU A 44 -0.23 2.57 -16.67
C LEU A 44 -1.72 2.37 -16.34
N TYR A 45 -2.29 3.31 -15.59
CA TYR A 45 -3.73 3.39 -15.38
C TYR A 45 -4.43 3.35 -16.74
N SER A 46 -5.45 2.51 -16.89
CA SER A 46 -6.43 2.73 -17.95
C SER A 46 -7.14 4.05 -17.64
N PRO A 47 -7.00 5.09 -18.47
CA PRO A 47 -7.64 6.38 -18.23
C PRO A 47 -9.09 6.26 -18.68
N GLN A 48 -9.93 5.54 -17.93
CA GLN A 48 -11.36 5.45 -18.25
C GLN A 48 -12.28 6.03 -17.17
N GLU A 49 -11.75 6.39 -16.01
CA GLU A 49 -12.58 7.00 -14.99
C GLU A 49 -12.55 8.52 -15.10
N LYS A 50 -13.68 9.09 -15.53
CA LYS A 50 -13.95 10.52 -15.43
C LYS A 50 -13.75 10.96 -13.97
N PRO A 51 -13.18 12.15 -13.70
CA PRO A 51 -13.22 12.75 -12.37
C PRO A 51 -14.66 12.71 -11.83
N GLY A 52 -14.88 12.13 -10.65
CA GLY A 52 -16.22 11.90 -10.10
C GLY A 52 -16.85 10.53 -10.43
N SER A 53 -16.10 9.55 -10.96
CA SER A 53 -16.52 8.15 -10.94
C SER A 53 -16.77 7.70 -9.50
N ARG A 54 -17.88 6.98 -9.28
CA ARG A 54 -18.30 6.49 -7.97
C ARG A 54 -17.40 5.38 -7.41
N GLN A 55 -16.44 4.89 -8.18
CA GLN A 55 -15.64 3.73 -7.85
C GLN A 55 -14.19 4.19 -7.63
N THR A 56 -13.62 3.90 -6.46
CA THR A 56 -12.20 4.21 -6.21
C THR A 56 -11.42 2.94 -6.40
N HIS A 57 -10.30 3.05 -7.08
CA HIS A 57 -9.38 1.95 -7.29
C HIS A 57 -8.18 2.13 -6.36
N VAL A 58 -7.74 1.04 -5.73
CA VAL A 58 -6.56 1.01 -4.88
C VAL A 58 -5.60 -0.03 -5.40
N LEU A 59 -4.36 0.38 -5.68
CA LEU A 59 -3.27 -0.55 -5.95
C LEU A 59 -2.57 -0.88 -4.64
N PHE A 60 -2.48 -2.17 -4.36
CA PHE A 60 -1.76 -2.69 -3.22
C PHE A 60 -0.67 -3.64 -3.69
N SER A 61 0.47 -3.61 -3.01
CA SER A 61 1.55 -4.55 -3.23
C SER A 61 2.11 -5.05 -1.91
N ARG A 62 2.34 -6.36 -1.82
CA ARG A 62 3.07 -7.00 -0.74
C ARG A 62 4.31 -7.66 -1.33
N CYS A 63 5.48 -7.32 -0.80
CA CYS A 63 6.73 -7.96 -1.19
C CYS A 63 7.38 -8.54 0.05
N TYR A 64 7.83 -9.79 -0.04
CA TYR A 64 8.58 -10.42 1.04
C TYR A 64 9.75 -11.24 0.52
N GLU A 65 10.79 -11.32 1.32
CA GLU A 65 11.97 -12.15 1.09
C GLU A 65 12.08 -13.19 2.21
N VAL A 66 12.34 -14.43 1.82
CA VAL A 66 12.60 -15.52 2.77
C VAL A 66 13.88 -16.23 2.41
N GLN A 67 14.63 -16.63 3.44
CA GLN A 67 15.73 -17.56 3.28
C GLN A 67 15.19 -18.99 3.37
N THR A 68 15.30 -19.74 2.27
CA THR A 68 14.89 -21.15 2.24
C THR A 68 15.94 -22.03 2.93
N GLN A 69 15.49 -23.20 3.38
CA GLN A 69 16.29 -24.13 4.17
C GLN A 69 16.92 -25.24 3.32
N ASN A 70 17.45 -26.26 4.00
CA ASN A 70 18.20 -27.38 3.44
C ASN A 70 17.40 -28.39 2.61
N TYR A 71 16.13 -28.13 2.31
CA TYR A 71 15.34 -28.96 1.42
C TYR A 71 14.66 -28.08 0.37
N GLU A 72 14.49 -28.66 -0.82
CA GLU A 72 13.76 -28.03 -1.93
C GLU A 72 12.36 -28.62 -1.96
N HIS A 73 11.36 -27.77 -2.17
CA HIS A 73 9.98 -28.20 -2.37
C HIS A 73 9.23 -27.26 -3.31
N LEU A 74 8.18 -27.80 -3.94
CA LEU A 74 7.19 -27.03 -4.65
C LEU A 74 5.96 -26.93 -3.75
N GLU A 75 5.64 -25.72 -3.29
CA GLU A 75 4.38 -25.47 -2.61
C GLU A 75 3.29 -25.37 -3.67
N ARG A 76 2.45 -26.40 -3.78
CA ARG A 76 1.38 -26.46 -4.79
C ARG A 76 0.13 -25.79 -4.26
N GLY A 77 -0.33 -24.78 -5.00
CA GLY A 77 -1.50 -23.99 -4.70
C GLY A 77 -1.45 -23.47 -3.28
N GLY A 78 -0.33 -22.85 -2.88
CA GLY A 78 -0.18 -22.22 -1.56
C GLY A 78 -0.99 -20.94 -1.48
N PRO A 79 -1.68 -20.65 -0.34
CA PRO A 79 -2.52 -19.46 -0.22
C PRO A 79 -1.62 -18.26 -0.01
N LEU A 80 -1.65 -17.32 -0.96
CA LEU A 80 -0.83 -16.12 -0.90
C LEU A 80 -1.62 -14.96 -0.32
N PHE A 81 -2.89 -14.80 -0.68
CA PHE A 81 -3.66 -13.63 -0.28
C PHE A 81 -5.10 -13.98 0.04
N GLU A 82 -5.54 -13.55 1.22
CA GLU A 82 -6.91 -13.63 1.71
C GLU A 82 -7.72 -12.46 1.11
N GLU A 83 -8.74 -12.75 0.31
CA GLU A 83 -9.57 -11.71 -0.28
C GLU A 83 -10.67 -11.25 0.69
N ASP A 84 -10.61 -9.98 1.07
CA ASP A 84 -11.66 -9.35 1.86
C ASP A 84 -12.92 -9.13 0.98
N PRO A 85 -14.10 -9.65 1.36
CA PRO A 85 -15.32 -9.48 0.57
C PRO A 85 -15.76 -8.02 0.43
N ARG A 86 -15.29 -7.12 1.30
CA ARG A 86 -15.55 -5.67 1.21
C ARG A 86 -14.78 -5.00 0.07
N TYR A 87 -13.65 -5.59 -0.33
CA TYR A 87 -12.73 -5.05 -1.33
C TYR A 87 -12.38 -6.14 -2.35
N PRO A 88 -13.27 -6.43 -3.31
CA PRO A 88 -12.98 -7.44 -4.32
C PRO A 88 -11.77 -7.01 -5.16
N ALA A 89 -10.82 -7.92 -5.33
CA ALA A 89 -9.70 -7.71 -6.24
C ALA A 89 -10.20 -7.80 -7.69
N LEU A 90 -9.90 -6.79 -8.50
CA LEU A 90 -10.16 -6.79 -9.94
C LEU A 90 -9.18 -7.71 -10.67
N TRP A 91 -7.93 -7.69 -10.24
CA TRP A 91 -6.89 -8.61 -10.67
C TRP A 91 -5.80 -8.72 -9.61
N MET A 92 -5.02 -9.79 -9.71
CA MET A 92 -3.83 -10.04 -8.89
C MET A 92 -2.72 -10.62 -9.77
N LYS A 93 -1.47 -10.25 -9.50
CA LYS A 93 -0.27 -10.79 -10.14
C LYS A 93 0.74 -11.19 -9.07
N CYS A 94 1.50 -12.23 -9.37
CA CYS A 94 2.55 -12.76 -8.50
C CYS A 94 3.85 -12.86 -9.29
N TRP A 95 4.96 -12.49 -8.67
CA TRP A 95 6.30 -12.75 -9.17
C TRP A 95 7.13 -13.43 -8.11
N VAL A 96 7.92 -14.42 -8.52
CA VAL A 96 8.91 -15.10 -7.69
C VAL A 96 10.27 -14.87 -8.34
N ASP A 97 11.20 -14.24 -7.61
CA ASP A 97 12.51 -13.79 -8.12
C ASP A 97 12.40 -13.04 -9.46
N GLY A 98 11.39 -12.17 -9.57
CA GLY A 98 11.10 -11.37 -10.77
C GLY A 98 10.41 -12.11 -11.91
N GLN A 99 10.21 -13.43 -11.81
CA GLN A 99 9.50 -14.21 -12.82
C GLN A 99 8.01 -14.27 -12.50
N ASN A 100 7.16 -13.98 -13.50
CA ASN A 100 5.71 -14.03 -13.32
C ASN A 100 5.25 -15.47 -13.06
N VAL A 101 4.51 -15.67 -11.97
CA VAL A 101 3.93 -16.96 -11.60
C VAL A 101 2.40 -16.88 -11.72
N PRO A 102 1.76 -17.84 -12.40
CA PRO A 102 0.30 -17.89 -12.48
C PRO A 102 -0.34 -17.92 -11.09
N ILE A 103 -1.25 -16.98 -10.86
CA ILE A 103 -2.04 -16.92 -9.63
C ILE A 103 -3.51 -17.18 -9.96
N ILE A 104 -4.16 -17.99 -9.14
CA ILE A 104 -5.54 -18.42 -9.32
C ILE A 104 -6.38 -18.05 -8.10
N ARG A 105 -7.58 -17.53 -8.35
CA ARG A 105 -8.58 -17.26 -7.32
C ARG A 105 -9.38 -18.52 -7.07
N LYS A 106 -9.37 -19.03 -5.83
CA LYS A 106 -10.07 -20.24 -5.41
C LYS A 106 -11.02 -19.97 -4.26
N PRO A 107 -12.21 -20.57 -4.24
CA PRO A 107 -13.09 -20.46 -3.09
C PRO A 107 -12.48 -21.18 -1.88
N VAL A 108 -12.77 -20.64 -0.70
CA VAL A 108 -12.35 -21.19 0.60
C VAL A 108 -12.73 -22.66 0.76
N SER A 109 -13.88 -23.09 0.24
CA SER A 109 -14.34 -24.48 0.31
C SER A 109 -13.43 -25.50 -0.40
N GLU A 110 -12.55 -25.06 -1.31
CA GLU A 110 -11.63 -25.93 -2.05
C GLU A 110 -10.28 -26.14 -1.35
N TRP A 111 -10.12 -25.62 -0.12
CA TRP A 111 -8.88 -25.72 0.64
C TRP A 111 -8.93 -26.79 1.74
N ASP A 112 -7.81 -27.49 1.92
CA ASP A 112 -7.56 -28.28 3.11
C ASP A 112 -7.10 -27.34 4.24
N TRP A 113 -8.05 -27.01 5.12
CA TRP A 113 -7.95 -25.98 6.17
C TRP A 113 -6.98 -26.30 7.31
N SER A 114 -6.21 -27.37 7.22
CA SER A 114 -5.30 -27.79 8.29
C SER A 114 -4.19 -26.79 8.62
N TYR A 115 -3.85 -25.87 7.70
CA TYR A 115 -2.69 -24.97 7.84
C TYR A 115 -2.98 -23.47 7.85
N VAL A 116 -4.22 -23.04 7.55
CA VAL A 116 -4.57 -21.61 7.43
C VAL A 116 -5.77 -21.30 8.31
N LYS A 117 -5.55 -20.59 9.42
CA LYS A 117 -6.64 -20.00 10.19
C LYS A 117 -6.92 -18.62 9.64
N THR A 118 -8.01 -18.45 8.89
CA THR A 118 -8.53 -17.12 8.58
C THR A 118 -8.98 -16.48 9.90
N LYS A 119 -8.48 -15.28 10.19
CA LYS A 119 -9.00 -14.51 11.32
C LYS A 119 -10.29 -13.77 10.97
N TYR A 120 -10.61 -13.65 9.69
CA TYR A 120 -11.72 -12.86 9.17
C TYR A 120 -12.61 -13.67 8.22
N PRO A 121 -13.85 -13.22 7.98
CA PRO A 121 -14.71 -13.83 6.97
C PRO A 121 -14.08 -13.65 5.59
N CYS A 122 -13.53 -14.73 5.04
CA CYS A 122 -12.96 -14.79 3.71
C CYS A 122 -13.72 -15.82 2.88
N SER A 123 -14.04 -15.44 1.63
CA SER A 123 -14.71 -16.35 0.69
C SER A 123 -13.76 -16.91 -0.37
N PHE A 124 -12.66 -16.20 -0.66
CA PHE A 124 -11.72 -16.55 -1.73
C PHE A 124 -10.27 -16.29 -1.34
N PHE A 125 -9.38 -17.17 -1.78
CA PHE A 125 -7.94 -16.99 -1.72
C PHE A 125 -7.35 -16.85 -3.11
N TRP A 126 -6.29 -16.05 -3.21
CA TRP A 126 -5.39 -16.08 -4.35
C TRP A 126 -4.21 -16.98 -4.02
N ALA A 127 -3.93 -17.93 -4.91
CA ALA A 127 -2.93 -18.96 -4.70
C ALA A 127 -2.08 -19.20 -5.94
N ALA A 128 -0.85 -19.65 -5.71
CA ALA A 128 0.07 -20.01 -6.78
C ALA A 128 0.90 -21.22 -6.38
N ASP A 129 1.49 -21.85 -7.39
CA ASP A 129 2.54 -22.84 -7.18
C ASP A 129 3.87 -22.10 -7.01
N ILE A 130 4.47 -22.14 -5.81
CA ILE A 130 5.74 -21.46 -5.54
C ILE A 130 6.88 -22.48 -5.41
N PRO A 131 7.93 -22.38 -6.25
CA PRO A 131 9.14 -23.16 -6.04
C PRO A 131 9.96 -22.57 -4.90
N TRP A 132 10.31 -23.40 -3.94
CA TRP A 132 11.19 -23.07 -2.83
C TRP A 132 12.52 -23.81 -3.00
N PRO A 133 13.47 -23.24 -3.79
CA PRO A 133 14.77 -23.86 -4.01
C PRO A 133 15.57 -23.94 -2.71
N ARG A 134 16.41 -24.98 -2.55
CA ARG A 134 17.24 -25.17 -1.36
C ARG A 134 18.28 -24.05 -1.15
N ASN A 135 18.44 -23.59 0.09
CA ASN A 135 19.48 -22.64 0.54
C ASN A 135 19.60 -21.38 -0.32
N LYS A 136 18.49 -20.79 -0.73
CA LYS A 136 18.42 -19.57 -1.51
C LYS A 136 17.56 -18.52 -0.82
N ARG A 137 17.86 -17.26 -1.11
CA ARG A 137 16.92 -16.19 -0.86
C ARG A 137 15.91 -16.16 -1.99
N VAL A 138 14.63 -16.15 -1.64
CA VAL A 138 13.52 -16.09 -2.58
C VAL A 138 12.71 -14.84 -2.28
N GLN A 139 12.52 -14.01 -3.29
CA GLN A 139 11.67 -12.84 -3.22
C GLN A 139 10.32 -13.15 -3.87
N VAL A 140 9.24 -12.86 -3.16
CA VAL A 140 7.88 -12.96 -3.68
C VAL A 140 7.25 -11.58 -3.67
N VAL A 141 6.70 -11.18 -4.83
CA VAL A 141 5.96 -9.94 -4.99
C VAL A 141 4.54 -10.27 -5.40
N LEU A 142 3.59 -9.80 -4.61
CA LEU A 142 2.18 -9.84 -4.93
C LEU A 142 1.70 -8.41 -5.19
N GLN A 143 0.96 -8.20 -6.27
CA GLN A 143 0.32 -6.92 -6.57
C GLN A 143 -1.10 -7.14 -7.05
N GLY A 144 -2.02 -6.31 -6.56
CA GLY A 144 -3.41 -6.34 -6.98
C GLY A 144 -4.01 -4.95 -7.07
N GLU A 145 -5.07 -4.87 -7.87
CA GLU A 145 -5.95 -3.72 -7.93
C GLU A 145 -7.28 -4.09 -7.29
N PHE A 146 -7.75 -3.21 -6.40
CA PHE A 146 -8.94 -3.43 -5.61
C PHE A 146 -9.96 -2.35 -5.91
N LEU A 147 -11.20 -2.78 -6.09
CA LEU A 147 -12.32 -1.87 -6.15
C LEU A 147 -12.74 -1.54 -4.72
N VAL A 148 -12.82 -0.25 -4.41
CA VAL A 148 -13.39 0.25 -3.15
C VAL A 148 -14.81 0.74 -3.45
N PRO A 149 -15.84 -0.01 -3.04
CA PRO A 149 -17.22 0.40 -3.22
C PRO A 149 -17.49 1.71 -2.48
N SER A 150 -18.23 2.63 -3.12
CA SER A 150 -18.71 3.84 -2.46
C SER A 150 -19.65 3.47 -1.31
N HIS A 151 -19.36 3.92 -0.11
CA HIS A 151 -20.28 3.81 1.02
C HIS A 151 -21.01 5.14 1.22
N PRO A 152 -22.29 5.13 1.64
CA PRO A 152 -22.98 6.35 2.04
C PRO A 152 -22.28 6.94 3.28
N GLY A 153 -21.49 7.98 3.06
CA GLY A 153 -20.69 8.62 4.10
C GLY A 153 -19.65 9.59 3.54
N LYS A 154 -19.10 10.42 4.43
CA LYS A 154 -18.10 11.45 4.07
C LYS A 154 -16.67 10.90 3.97
N LYS A 155 -16.46 9.61 4.25
CA LYS A 155 -15.15 8.96 4.29
C LYS A 155 -15.22 7.58 3.67
N ASP A 156 -14.24 7.26 2.84
CA ASP A 156 -13.98 5.91 2.35
C ASP A 156 -12.70 5.38 3.00
N SER A 157 -12.54 4.06 2.99
CA SER A 157 -11.31 3.42 3.47
C SER A 157 -11.02 2.14 2.75
N PHE A 158 -9.73 1.85 2.58
CA PHE A 158 -9.21 0.56 2.17
C PHE A 158 -8.39 -0.04 3.32
N GLU A 159 -8.56 -1.33 3.53
CA GLU A 159 -7.95 -2.06 4.63
C GLU A 159 -7.42 -3.41 4.15
N TYR A 160 -6.19 -3.70 4.54
CA TYR A 160 -5.57 -5.00 4.39
C TYR A 160 -5.08 -5.48 5.74
N ILE A 161 -5.39 -6.72 6.09
CA ILE A 161 -4.95 -7.34 7.32
C ILE A 161 -4.01 -8.47 6.93
N ASP A 162 -2.75 -8.36 7.34
CA ASP A 162 -1.81 -9.43 7.09
C ASP A 162 -1.97 -10.50 8.18
N ASN A 163 -2.50 -11.66 7.77
CA ASN A 163 -2.62 -12.85 8.62
C ASN A 163 -1.61 -13.93 8.26
N VAL A 164 -0.75 -13.67 7.27
CA VAL A 164 0.21 -14.64 6.78
C VAL A 164 1.40 -14.65 7.73
N GLY A 165 1.33 -15.52 8.74
CA GLY A 165 2.55 -16.11 9.28
C GLY A 165 3.21 -16.96 8.20
N VAL A 166 4.50 -17.25 8.34
CA VAL A 166 5.26 -18.14 7.44
C VAL A 166 4.67 -19.57 7.49
N ALA A 167 3.52 -19.77 6.84
CA ALA A 167 2.88 -21.05 6.65
C ALA A 167 3.30 -21.53 5.26
N GLY A 168 4.48 -22.17 5.19
CA GLY A 168 5.00 -22.73 3.94
C GLY A 168 6.51 -22.98 3.89
N SER A 169 7.33 -22.22 4.66
CA SER A 169 8.80 -22.37 4.64
C SER A 169 9.44 -22.92 5.94
N GLY A 170 8.61 -23.39 6.87
CA GLY A 170 9.03 -24.37 7.87
C GLY A 170 9.93 -23.92 9.03
N SER A 171 10.75 -22.85 8.97
CA SER A 171 11.48 -22.33 10.16
C SER A 171 12.41 -21.11 9.94
N ALA A 172 12.06 -20.15 9.07
CA ALA A 172 12.82 -18.90 8.97
C ALA A 172 11.90 -17.66 9.05
N PRO A 173 12.33 -16.55 9.70
CA PRO A 173 11.62 -15.28 9.60
C PRO A 173 11.70 -14.73 8.18
N TYR A 174 10.81 -13.82 7.83
CA TYR A 174 10.99 -12.95 6.67
C TYR A 174 12.29 -12.17 6.84
N GLU A 175 13.17 -12.19 5.84
CA GLU A 175 14.35 -11.32 5.79
C GLU A 175 13.89 -9.86 5.73
N GLU A 176 13.00 -9.57 4.78
CA GLU A 176 12.20 -8.34 4.71
C GLU A 176 10.77 -8.70 4.31
N ILE A 177 9.79 -7.99 4.87
CA ILE A 177 8.42 -7.95 4.36
C ILE A 177 7.97 -6.49 4.28
N SER A 178 7.33 -6.13 3.18
CA SER A 178 6.86 -4.77 2.92
C SER A 178 5.48 -4.74 2.28
N PHE A 179 4.76 -3.68 2.59
CA PHE A 179 3.40 -3.42 2.16
C PHE A 179 3.37 -2.02 1.56
N THR A 180 2.81 -1.89 0.37
CA THR A 180 2.74 -0.61 -0.34
C THR A 180 1.32 -0.35 -0.82
N PHE A 181 0.77 0.81 -0.46
CA PHE A 181 -0.43 1.35 -1.09
C PHE A 181 -0.04 2.48 -2.03
N ASP A 182 -0.53 2.43 -3.27
CA ASP A 182 -0.42 3.55 -4.20
C ASP A 182 -1.67 4.43 -4.08
N LEU A 183 -1.49 5.62 -3.51
CA LEU A 183 -2.57 6.58 -3.31
C LEU A 183 -2.85 7.41 -4.55
N SER A 184 -2.05 7.27 -5.62
CA SER A 184 -2.16 8.12 -6.82
C SER A 184 -3.52 7.96 -7.50
N ALA A 185 -4.04 6.73 -7.56
CA ALA A 185 -5.38 6.44 -8.08
C ALA A 185 -6.48 7.14 -7.27
N ILE A 186 -6.38 7.07 -5.94
CA ILE A 186 -7.31 7.72 -5.02
C ILE A 186 -7.23 9.24 -5.22
N ALA A 187 -6.02 9.81 -5.22
CA ALA A 187 -5.78 11.24 -5.40
C ALA A 187 -6.34 11.75 -6.74
N GLN A 188 -6.20 11.00 -7.83
CA GLN A 188 -6.76 11.35 -9.14
C GLN A 188 -8.30 11.31 -9.15
N SER A 189 -8.91 10.46 -8.31
CA SER A 189 -10.38 10.37 -8.22
C SER A 189 -11.01 11.55 -7.47
N ILE A 190 -10.24 12.30 -6.67
CA ILE A 190 -10.73 13.40 -5.84
C ILE A 190 -10.69 14.73 -6.63
N PRO A 191 -11.84 15.39 -6.87
CA PRO A 191 -11.87 16.67 -7.59
C PRO A 191 -11.01 17.75 -6.94
N GLY A 192 -10.19 18.41 -7.75
CA GLY A 192 -9.36 19.54 -7.31
C GLY A 192 -8.09 19.16 -6.56
N ILE A 193 -7.83 17.87 -6.29
CA ILE A 193 -6.53 17.44 -5.76
C ILE A 193 -5.44 17.54 -6.84
N GLY A 194 -4.24 17.98 -6.45
CA GLY A 194 -3.09 18.14 -7.35
C GLY A 194 -3.15 19.36 -8.29
N LYS A 195 -4.22 20.18 -8.22
CA LYS A 195 -4.34 21.41 -9.00
C LYS A 195 -3.93 22.62 -8.16
N ILE A 196 -3.02 23.44 -8.69
CA ILE A 196 -2.46 24.62 -8.00
C ILE A 196 -3.54 25.68 -7.72
N ASP A 197 -4.56 25.75 -8.55
CA ASP A 197 -5.70 26.68 -8.45
C ASP A 197 -6.83 26.19 -7.54
N SER A 198 -6.67 25.03 -6.90
CA SER A 198 -7.67 24.46 -6.00
C SER A 198 -7.56 24.99 -4.57
N SER A 199 -8.70 25.23 -3.92
CA SER A 199 -8.76 25.53 -2.49
C SER A 199 -8.24 24.38 -1.60
N LEU A 200 -8.11 23.19 -2.19
CA LEU A 200 -7.61 21.97 -1.56
C LEU A 200 -6.11 21.75 -1.77
N PHE A 201 -5.44 22.62 -2.52
CA PHE A 201 -4.02 22.48 -2.86
C PHE A 201 -3.10 22.41 -1.63
N TRP A 202 -3.34 23.26 -0.63
CA TRP A 202 -2.56 23.27 0.61
C TRP A 202 -2.77 22.01 1.45
N TRP A 203 -4.00 21.51 1.52
CA TRP A 203 -4.31 20.26 2.22
C TRP A 203 -3.63 19.05 1.56
N TRP A 204 -3.46 19.11 0.24
CA TRP A 204 -2.79 18.08 -0.55
C TRP A 204 -1.28 18.11 -0.35
N LEU A 205 -0.66 19.30 -0.36
CA LEU A 205 0.77 19.46 -0.07
C LEU A 205 1.14 18.98 1.34
N CYS A 206 0.22 19.09 2.30
CA CYS A 206 0.45 18.70 3.70
C CYS A 206 0.07 17.24 4.01
N ASP A 207 -0.24 16.40 2.99
CA ASP A 207 -0.68 15.00 3.15
C ASP A 207 -1.88 14.80 4.11
N SER A 208 -2.65 15.87 4.36
CA SER A 208 -3.70 15.90 5.39
C SER A 208 -5.01 15.24 4.98
N PHE A 209 -5.11 14.75 3.73
CA PHE A 209 -6.30 14.08 3.20
C PHE A 209 -6.39 12.60 3.58
N PHE A 210 -5.27 11.99 3.94
CA PHE A 210 -5.20 10.57 4.22
C PHE A 210 -4.95 10.33 5.70
N LEU A 211 -5.79 9.50 6.31
CA LEU A 211 -5.49 8.92 7.62
C LEU A 211 -4.95 7.52 7.40
N ILE A 212 -3.71 7.28 7.83
CA ILE A 212 -2.93 6.10 7.47
C ILE A 212 -2.51 5.36 8.76
N HIS A 213 -2.75 4.04 8.79
CA HIS A 213 -2.42 3.15 9.90
C HIS A 213 -1.79 1.83 9.41
N PRO A 214 -0.91 1.18 10.20
CA PRO A 214 -0.34 1.66 11.46
C PRO A 214 0.67 2.79 11.22
N ARG A 215 1.15 3.47 12.27
CA ARG A 215 2.25 4.45 12.15
C ARG A 215 3.56 3.75 11.74
N GLY A 216 4.57 4.53 11.35
CA GLY A 216 5.89 4.00 10.95
C GLY A 216 6.03 3.76 9.44
N TYR A 217 5.06 4.18 8.64
CA TYR A 217 5.17 4.18 7.18
C TYR A 217 6.09 5.30 6.67
N ARG A 218 6.56 5.13 5.43
CA ARG A 218 7.18 6.19 4.63
C ARG A 218 6.27 6.55 3.47
N ILE A 219 6.14 7.84 3.20
CA ILE A 219 5.47 8.35 2.00
C ILE A 219 6.53 8.84 1.01
N LYS A 220 6.44 8.39 -0.24
CA LYS A 220 7.24 8.93 -1.35
C LYS A 220 6.46 8.73 -2.66
N ASN A 221 6.37 9.78 -3.48
CA ASN A 221 5.73 9.74 -4.81
C ASN A 221 4.30 9.17 -4.77
N GLY A 222 3.47 9.60 -3.80
CA GLY A 222 2.09 9.11 -3.67
C GLY A 222 1.94 7.69 -3.14
N LYS A 223 3.04 7.03 -2.74
CA LYS A 223 3.04 5.66 -2.21
C LYS A 223 3.31 5.67 -0.72
N VAL A 224 2.50 4.94 0.01
CA VAL A 224 2.68 4.65 1.44
C VAL A 224 3.30 3.27 1.56
N ARG A 225 4.47 3.16 2.19
CA ARG A 225 5.16 1.89 2.39
C ARG A 225 5.46 1.62 3.86
N TRP A 226 5.13 0.41 4.31
CA TRP A 226 5.66 -0.20 5.52
C TRP A 226 6.69 -1.25 5.14
N SER A 227 7.76 -1.37 5.91
CA SER A 227 8.77 -2.41 5.75
C SER A 227 9.22 -2.88 7.13
N PHE A 228 9.36 -4.19 7.26
CA PHE A 228 9.72 -4.88 8.49
C PHE A 228 10.81 -5.90 8.14
N GLU A 229 11.80 -6.04 9.02
CA GLU A 229 12.92 -6.96 8.83
C GLU A 229 12.90 -8.03 9.91
N LYS A 230 13.32 -9.26 9.58
CA LYS A 230 13.51 -10.37 10.53
C LYS A 230 12.24 -10.69 11.36
N VAL A 231 11.08 -10.64 10.71
CA VAL A 231 9.78 -10.88 11.35
C VAL A 231 9.29 -12.30 11.08
N TRP A 232 8.88 -13.02 12.14
CA TRP A 232 8.31 -14.37 12.02
C TRP A 232 6.84 -14.38 11.67
N LYS A 233 6.13 -13.39 12.18
CA LYS A 233 4.69 -13.22 12.01
C LYS A 233 4.37 -11.74 12.14
N LEU A 234 3.57 -11.26 11.21
CA LEU A 234 2.92 -9.99 11.33
C LEU A 234 1.43 -10.23 11.63
N ASP A 235 0.86 -9.35 12.44
CA ASP A 235 -0.56 -9.36 12.80
C ASP A 235 -1.04 -7.90 12.81
N GLU A 236 -0.74 -7.21 11.71
CA GLU A 236 -0.96 -5.77 11.57
C GLU A 236 -2.04 -5.49 10.55
N LYS A 237 -2.75 -4.40 10.83
CA LYS A 237 -3.83 -3.90 10.01
C LYS A 237 -3.37 -2.64 9.29
N PHE A 238 -3.14 -2.77 7.99
CA PHE A 238 -2.79 -1.67 7.11
C PHE A 238 -4.06 -1.01 6.57
N ARG A 239 -4.21 0.28 6.82
CA ARG A 239 -5.43 1.01 6.46
C ARG A 239 -5.11 2.39 5.96
N VAL A 240 -5.84 2.80 4.92
CA VAL A 240 -5.89 4.18 4.45
C VAL A 240 -7.34 4.62 4.41
N GLU A 241 -7.63 5.76 5.01
CA GLU A 241 -8.92 6.43 4.94
C GLU A 241 -8.76 7.80 4.26
N TRP A 242 -9.77 8.23 3.52
CA TRP A 242 -9.80 9.55 2.90
C TRP A 242 -11.21 10.14 2.92
N TYR A 243 -11.29 11.45 2.77
CA TYR A 243 -12.57 12.14 2.68
C TYR A 243 -13.17 11.99 1.27
N ALA A 244 -14.41 11.50 1.20
CA ALA A 244 -15.14 11.18 -0.03
C ALA A 244 -16.34 12.13 -0.28
N TRP A 245 -16.27 13.36 0.24
CA TRP A 245 -17.34 14.39 0.17
C TRP A 245 -17.82 14.73 -1.25
N TYR A 246 -17.00 14.43 -2.27
CA TYR A 246 -17.26 14.72 -3.67
C TYR A 246 -18.14 13.67 -4.37
N ARG A 247 -18.57 12.63 -3.65
CA ARG A 247 -19.44 11.56 -4.15
C ARG A 247 -20.92 11.78 -3.84
N GLU A 248 -21.23 12.80 -3.04
CA GLU A 248 -22.59 13.24 -2.70
C GLU A 248 -23.28 13.96 -3.86
#